data_AF-A0A317HCA5-F1
#
_entry.id   AF-A0A317HCA5-F1
#
_cell.length_a   1.000
_cell.length_b   1.000
_cell.length_c   1.000
_cell.angle_alpha   90.00
_cell.angle_beta   90.00
_cell.angle_gamma   90.00
#
_symmetry.space_group_name_H-M   'P 1'
#
loop_
_entity.id
_entity.type
_entity.pdbx_description
1 polymer ?
#
loop_
_entity_poly.entity_id
_entity_poly.type
_entity_poly.pdbx_seq_one_letter_code
_entity_poly.pdbx_strand_id
1 'polypeptide(L)' 'ETLRRIDNDGPFPYANDGRIFQNREARLPRRPNGYYREYTVPTPGARDRGARRIVTGREGERYYTADHYRRFDRIR' A
#
# COMPACT_ATOMS: atom_id res chain seq x y z
N GLU A 1 -12.47 3.05 1.60
CA GLU A 1 -12.27 4.03 0.49
C GLU A 1 -11.03 3.72 -0.36
N THR A 2 -9.82 3.64 0.22
CA THR A 2 -8.59 3.36 -0.54
C THR A 2 -8.68 2.10 -1.42
N LEU A 3 -9.20 0.99 -0.89
CA LEU A 3 -9.43 -0.25 -1.67
C LEU A 3 -10.31 0.00 -2.90
N ARG A 4 -11.43 0.70 -2.74
CA ARG A 4 -12.30 1.06 -3.86
C ARG A 4 -11.57 1.89 -4.92
N ARG A 5 -10.67 2.78 -4.53
CA ARG A 5 -9.86 3.56 -5.48
C ARG A 5 -8.84 2.67 -6.19
N ILE A 6 -8.18 1.76 -5.47
CA ILE A 6 -7.28 0.77 -6.06
C ILE A 6 -8.03 -0.08 -7.09
N ASP A 7 -9.24 -0.55 -6.77
CA ASP A 7 -10.07 -1.37 -7.65
C ASP A 7 -10.49 -0.64 -8.94
N ASN A 8 -10.65 0.69 -8.86
CA ASN A 8 -11.03 1.55 -9.99
C ASN A 8 -9.83 2.23 -10.67
N ASP A 9 -8.60 1.85 -10.32
CA ASP A 9 -7.36 2.50 -10.79
C ASP A 9 -7.32 4.03 -10.60
N GLY A 10 -7.86 4.49 -9.48
CA GLY A 10 -7.85 5.90 -9.06
C GLY A 10 -9.19 6.63 -9.28
N PRO A 11 -9.17 7.98 -9.29
CA PRO A 11 -8.01 8.84 -9.03
C PRO A 11 -7.49 8.70 -7.59
N PHE A 12 -6.18 8.86 -7.41
CA PHE A 12 -5.52 8.76 -6.11
C PHE A 12 -5.26 10.14 -5.49
N PRO A 13 -5.51 10.31 -4.18
CA PRO A 13 -5.40 11.61 -3.52
C PRO A 13 -3.96 12.04 -3.21
N TYR A 14 -2.99 11.11 -3.19
CA TYR A 14 -1.60 11.42 -2.88
C TYR A 14 -0.69 11.09 -4.06
N ALA A 15 0.27 11.97 -4.36
CA ALA A 15 1.20 11.84 -5.49
C ALA A 15 2.06 10.56 -5.47
N ASN A 16 2.23 9.92 -4.31
CA ASN A 16 2.99 8.68 -4.17
C ASN A 16 2.14 7.41 -4.26
N ASP A 17 0.82 7.54 -4.33
CA ASP A 17 -0.05 6.38 -4.47
C ASP A 17 0.16 5.71 -5.83
N GLY A 18 0.24 4.38 -5.83
CA GLY A 18 0.55 3.58 -7.01
C GLY A 18 2.05 3.44 -7.30
N ARG A 19 2.95 4.06 -6.53
CA ARG A 19 4.41 3.87 -6.70
C ARG A 19 4.82 2.44 -6.35
N ILE A 20 5.95 2.01 -6.94
CA ILE A 20 6.54 0.70 -6.68
C ILE A 20 6.96 0.61 -5.21
N PHE A 21 6.46 -0.41 -4.52
CA PHE A 21 6.96 -0.84 -3.22
C PHE A 21 8.07 -1.87 -3.42
N GLN A 22 9.29 -1.54 -3.00
CA GLN A 22 10.47 -2.37 -3.31
C GLN A 22 10.63 -3.59 -2.40
N ASN A 23 9.91 -3.66 -1.27
CA ASN A 23 10.01 -4.76 -0.29
C ASN A 23 11.49 -5.05 0.12
N ARG A 24 12.28 -3.99 0.39
CA ARG A 24 13.73 -4.09 0.65
C ARG A 24 14.03 -4.89 1.91
N GLU A 25 13.23 -4.71 2.95
CA GLU A 25 13.32 -5.43 4.21
C GLU A 25 12.74 -6.86 4.13
N ALA A 26 12.28 -7.30 2.95
CA ALA A 26 11.72 -8.62 2.69
C ALA A 26 10.62 -9.04 3.69
N ARG A 27 9.76 -8.09 4.08
CA ARG A 27 8.63 -8.32 4.99
C ARG A 27 7.44 -9.00 4.31
N LEU A 28 7.33 -8.86 2.98
CA LEU A 28 6.40 -9.59 2.13
C LEU A 28 7.15 -10.69 1.36
N PRO A 29 6.46 -11.69 0.78
CA PRO A 29 7.08 -12.69 -0.07
C PRO A 29 7.96 -12.07 -1.17
N ARG A 30 9.14 -12.65 -1.40
CA ARG A 30 10.08 -12.16 -2.43
C ARG A 30 9.47 -12.34 -3.82
N ARG A 31 9.39 -11.24 -4.58
CA ARG A 31 8.84 -11.18 -5.94
C ARG A 31 9.72 -10.25 -6.81
N PRO A 32 9.62 -10.30 -8.15
CA PRO A 32 10.39 -9.43 -9.03
C PRO A 32 10.14 -7.93 -8.78
N ASN A 33 11.09 -7.10 -9.21
CA ASN A 33 10.95 -5.64 -9.11
C ASN A 33 9.66 -5.14 -9.79
N GLY A 34 8.98 -4.20 -9.12
CA GLY A 34 7.71 -3.65 -9.61
C GLY A 34 6.51 -4.58 -9.45
N TYR A 35 6.64 -5.70 -8.73
CA TYR A 35 5.51 -6.58 -8.40
C TYR A 35 4.55 -5.92 -7.41
N TYR A 36 5.09 -5.18 -6.43
CA TYR A 36 4.27 -4.52 -5.42
C TYR A 36 4.09 -3.02 -5.68
N ARG A 37 2.91 -2.50 -5.37
CA ARG A 37 2.59 -1.04 -5.36
C ARG A 37 2.06 -0.62 -4.01
N GLU A 38 2.33 0.61 -3.59
CA GLU A 38 1.84 1.18 -2.33
C GLU A 38 0.75 2.24 -2.52
N TYR A 39 -0.14 2.34 -1.54
CA TYR A 39 -1.24 3.30 -1.51
C TYR A 39 -1.45 3.81 -0.09
N THR A 40 -1.73 5.10 0.03
CA THR A 40 -1.96 5.77 1.31
C THR A 40 -3.34 5.44 1.84
N VAL A 41 -3.42 5.12 3.13
CA VAL A 41 -4.69 5.06 3.87
C VAL A 41 -4.76 6.29 4.76
N PRO A 42 -5.72 7.21 4.55
CA PRO A 42 -5.84 8.41 5.37
C PRO A 42 -5.95 8.07 6.86
N THR A 43 -5.20 8.80 7.67
CA THR A 43 -5.31 8.74 9.14
C THR A 43 -6.15 9.94 9.58
N PRO A 44 -7.33 9.73 10.19
CA PRO A 44 -8.18 10.84 10.64
C PRO A 44 -7.40 11.81 11.54
N GLY A 45 -7.48 13.11 11.23
CA GLY A 45 -6.80 14.17 11.97
C GLY A 45 -5.30 14.33 11.69
N ALA A 46 -4.68 13.45 10.89
CA ALA A 46 -3.29 13.64 10.47
C ALA A 46 -3.17 14.81 9.48
N ARG A 47 -2.13 15.63 9.67
CA ARG A 47 -1.77 16.73 8.76
C ARG A 47 -0.92 16.26 7.57
N ASP A 48 -0.44 15.02 7.63
CA ASP A 48 0.39 14.38 6.61
C ASP A 48 -0.26 13.06 6.13
N ARG A 49 0.48 12.25 5.38
CA ARG A 49 0.02 10.95 4.87
C ARG A 49 -0.19 9.90 5.97
N GLY A 50 0.23 10.15 7.21
CA GLY A 50 0.28 9.18 8.28
C GLY A 50 1.14 7.95 7.97
N ALA A 51 1.08 6.95 8.85
CA ALA A 51 1.83 5.71 8.75
C ALA A 51 1.10 4.59 7.97
N ARG A 52 -0.21 4.73 7.76
CA ARG A 52 -1.06 3.65 7.25
C ARG A 52 -0.96 3.49 5.74
N ARG A 53 -0.77 2.26 5.26
CA ARG A 53 -0.65 1.96 3.82
C ARG A 53 -1.34 0.65 3.47
N ILE A 54 -1.74 0.54 2.21
CA ILE A 54 -2.03 -0.74 1.56
C ILE A 54 -0.94 -0.99 0.52
N VAL A 55 -0.42 -2.21 0.49
CA VAL A 55 0.49 -2.70 -0.56
C VAL A 55 -0.26 -3.77 -1.35
N THR A 56 -0.32 -3.61 -2.68
CA THR A 56 -0.93 -4.61 -3.57
C THR A 56 0.13 -5.38 -4.33
N GLY A 57 -0.12 -6.67 -4.56
CA GLY A 57 0.61 -7.52 -5.51
C GLY A 57 -0.11 -7.58 -6.86
N ARG A 58 0.64 -7.89 -7.93
CA ARG A 58 0.08 -8.04 -9.29
C ARG A 58 -0.96 -9.15 -9.41
N GLU A 59 -0.93 -10.15 -8.53
CA GLU A 59 -1.87 -11.28 -8.54
C GLU A 59 -3.08 -11.04 -7.61
N GLY A 60 -3.28 -9.79 -7.17
CA GLY A 60 -4.43 -9.38 -6.37
C GLY A 60 -4.21 -9.51 -4.87
N GLU A 61 -3.02 -9.87 -4.40
CA GLU A 61 -2.74 -9.84 -2.96
C GLU A 61 -2.80 -8.41 -2.42
N ARG A 62 -3.26 -8.27 -1.19
CA ARG A 62 -3.37 -6.99 -0.50
C ARG A 62 -2.85 -7.15 0.92
N TYR A 63 -2.00 -6.21 1.30
CA TYR A 63 -1.40 -6.17 2.63
C TYR A 63 -1.63 -4.80 3.23
N TYR A 64 -2.13 -4.75 4.45
CA TYR A 64 -2.27 -3.52 5.21
C TYR A 64 -1.10 -3.38 6.18
N THR A 65 -0.58 -2.18 6.33
CA THR A 65 0.35 -1.81 7.41
C THR A 65 -0.20 -0.59 8.13
N ALA A 66 -0.26 -0.66 9.45
CA ALA A 66 -0.62 0.47 10.30
C ALA A 66 0.59 1.30 10.75
N ASP A 67 1.80 0.77 10.58
CA ASP A 67 3.02 1.19 11.27
C ASP A 67 4.18 1.48 10.32
N HIS A 68 3.84 1.94 9.10
CA HIS A 68 4.81 2.35 8.09
C HIS A 68 5.78 1.22 7.69
N TYR A 69 5.19 0.12 7.21
CA TYR A 69 5.87 -1.06 6.63
C TYR A 69 6.64 -1.94 7.63
N ARG A 70 6.49 -1.72 8.95
CA ARG A 70 7.16 -2.56 9.96
C ARG A 70 6.47 -3.92 10.12
N ARG A 71 5.13 -3.94 10.05
CA ARG A 71 4.30 -5.14 10.09
C ARG A 71 3.22 -5.08 9.00
N PHE A 72 2.81 -6.26 8.54
CA PHE A 72 1.80 -6.42 7.51
C PHE A 72 0.77 -7.46 7.91
N ASP A 73 -0.49 -7.10 7.72
CA ASP A 73 -1.62 -8.02 7.77
C ASP A 73 -2.13 -8.25 6.35
N ARG A 74 -2.30 -9.51 5.95
CA ARG A 74 -2.94 -9.82 4.67
C ARG A 74 -4.44 -9.56 4.79
N ILE A 75 -4.99 -8.83 3.84
CA ILE A 75 -6.41 -8.47 3.79
C ILE A 75 -7.04 -8.99 2.49
N ARG A 76 -8.38 -9.08 2.47
CA ARG A 76 -9.18 -9.47 1.30
C ARG A 76 -9.93 -8.25 0.79
#